data_AF-A0A2S1TZB0-F1
#
_entry.id   AF-A0A2S1TZB0-F1
#
_cell.length_a   1.000
_cell.length_b   1.000
_cell.length_c   1.000
_cell.angle_alpha   90.00
_cell.angle_beta   90.00
_cell.angle_gamma   90.00
#
_symmetry.space_group_name_H-M   'P 1'
#
loop_
_entity.id
_entity.type
_entity.pdbx_description
1 polymer ?
#
loop_
_entity_poly.entity_id
_entity_poly.type
_entity_poly.pdbx_seq_one_letter_code
_entity_poly.pdbx_strand_id
1 'polypeptide(L)'
;MINLSKGKFRCAISVSGTMIEMFEQFNPEMIDVLKELAATKAVEFLATPYSYSLASEYNESEMKEQFKKQGELLESIFGIKAQTVWNTELLYTDETAYQLNKMGYKV
;
A
#
# COMPACT_ATOMS: atom_id res chain seq x y z
N MET A 1 17.02 -3.00 11.90
CA MET A 1 17.73 -3.33 10.63
C MET A 1 17.96 -2.11 9.76
N ILE A 2 16.90 -1.35 9.43
CA ILE A 2 16.99 -0.16 8.56
C ILE A 2 18.04 0.85 9.05
N ASN A 3 17.93 1.32 10.30
CA ASN A 3 18.87 2.29 10.88
C ASN A 3 20.30 1.74 11.00
N LEU A 4 20.45 0.49 11.45
CA LEU A 4 21.75 -0.18 11.58
C LEU A 4 22.48 -0.31 10.24
N SER A 5 21.72 -0.54 9.16
CA SER A 5 22.28 -0.68 7.81
C SER A 5 22.67 0.65 7.17
N LYS A 6 22.36 1.79 7.81
CA LYS A 6 22.53 3.15 7.25
C LYS A 6 21.86 3.28 5.86
N GLY A 7 20.65 2.73 5.72
CA GLY A 7 19.85 2.78 4.49
C GLY A 7 20.28 1.81 3.37
N LYS A 8 21.22 0.89 3.64
CA LYS A 8 21.61 -0.17 2.70
C LYS A 8 20.57 -1.29 2.63
N PHE A 9 19.97 -1.64 3.77
CA PHE A 9 18.84 -2.55 3.79
C PHE A 9 17.59 -1.77 3.38
N ARG A 10 16.88 -2.29 2.38
CA ARG A 10 15.65 -1.73 1.87
C ARG A 10 14.60 -2.82 1.76
N CYS A 11 13.35 -2.47 2.00
CA CYS A 11 12.24 -3.40 1.87
C CYS A 11 10.98 -2.65 1.43
N ALA A 12 10.00 -3.41 0.96
CA ALA A 12 8.66 -2.93 0.73
C ALA A 12 7.74 -3.43 1.84
N ILE A 13 6.75 -2.62 2.21
CA ILE A 13 5.71 -2.97 3.17
C ILE A 13 4.35 -2.70 2.51
N SER A 14 3.45 -3.69 2.60
CA SER A 14 2.03 -3.52 2.31
C SER A 14 1.26 -3.58 3.63
N VAL A 15 0.41 -2.60 3.87
CA VAL A 15 -0.53 -2.56 5.01
C VAL A 15 -1.88 -2.15 4.44
N SER A 16 -2.91 -2.97 4.60
CA SER A 16 -4.25 -2.65 4.10
C SER A 16 -4.84 -1.45 4.84
N GLY A 17 -5.76 -0.74 4.20
CA GLY A 17 -6.50 0.36 4.81
C GLY A 17 -7.23 -0.07 6.08
N THR A 18 -7.85 -1.26 6.05
CA THR A 18 -8.48 -1.85 7.25
C THR A 18 -7.50 -2.07 8.41
N MET A 19 -6.25 -2.47 8.13
CA MET A 19 -5.24 -2.65 9.17
C MET A 19 -4.76 -1.29 9.72
N ILE A 20 -4.69 -0.27 8.86
CA ILE A 20 -4.37 1.11 9.27
C ILE A 20 -5.47 1.64 10.19
N GLU A 21 -6.74 1.49 9.84
CA GLU A 21 -7.87 1.88 10.71
C GLU A 21 -7.83 1.16 12.07
N MET A 22 -7.45 -0.14 12.07
CA MET A 22 -7.26 -0.90 13.31
C MET A 22 -6.10 -0.34 14.14
N PHE A 23 -5.00 0.08 13.51
CA PHE A 23 -3.91 0.74 14.23
C PHE A 23 -4.37 2.08 14.82
N GLU A 24 -5.08 2.92 14.07
CA GLU A 24 -5.59 4.19 14.60
C GLU A 24 -6.48 4.01 15.84
N GLN A 25 -7.31 2.96 15.85
CA GLN A 25 -8.23 2.68 16.96
C GLN A 25 -7.56 2.01 18.16
N PHE A 26 -6.70 1.03 17.91
CA PHE A 26 -6.25 0.10 18.96
C PHE A 26 -4.75 0.19 19.27
N ASN A 27 -3.93 0.77 18.38
CA ASN A 27 -2.49 0.91 18.58
C ASN A 27 -1.92 2.11 17.78
N PRO A 28 -2.26 3.35 18.17
CA PRO A 28 -1.88 4.54 17.39
C PRO A 28 -0.37 4.75 17.30
N GLU A 29 0.42 4.26 18.27
CA GLU A 29 1.89 4.31 18.24
C GLU A 29 2.46 3.57 17.01
N MET A 30 1.74 2.57 16.48
CA MET A 30 2.16 1.90 15.23
C MET A 30 2.09 2.83 14.02
N ILE A 31 1.17 3.78 13.98
CA ILE A 31 1.11 4.78 12.90
C ILE A 31 2.37 5.65 12.93
N ASP A 32 2.84 6.03 14.12
CA ASP A 32 4.07 6.81 14.26
C ASP A 32 5.30 6.02 13.82
N VAL A 33 5.39 4.73 14.20
CA VAL A 33 6.45 3.83 13.70
C VAL A 33 6.43 3.73 12.17
N LEU A 34 5.26 3.58 11.55
CA LEU A 34 5.14 3.52 10.09
C LEU A 34 5.53 4.86 9.44
N LYS A 35 5.20 6.00 10.05
CA LYS A 35 5.65 7.33 9.60
C LYS A 35 7.18 7.48 9.70
N GLU A 36 7.79 6.99 10.77
CA GLU A 36 9.25 6.99 10.91
C GLU A 36 9.91 6.14 9.82
N LEU A 37 9.36 4.95 9.54
CA LEU A 37 9.83 4.07 8.47
C LEU A 37 9.71 4.74 7.10
N ALA A 38 8.58 5.40 6.82
CA ALA A 38 8.37 6.21 5.62
C ALA A 38 9.43 7.31 5.46
N ALA A 39 9.72 8.06 6.55
CA ALA A 39 10.69 9.15 6.55
C ALA A 39 12.13 8.68 6.25
N THR A 40 12.47 7.41 6.51
CA THR A 40 13.81 6.88 6.20
C THR A 40 14.13 6.82 4.70
N LYS A 41 13.10 6.79 3.84
CA LYS A 41 13.22 6.52 2.38
C LYS A 41 13.89 5.18 2.03
N ALA A 42 14.09 4.31 3.02
CA ALA A 42 14.58 2.94 2.83
C ALA A 42 13.44 1.92 2.75
N VAL A 43 12.21 2.35 3.04
CA VAL A 43 11.00 1.55 2.97
C VAL A 43 10.08 2.11 1.90
N GLU A 44 9.65 1.24 0.99
CA GLU A 44 8.58 1.53 0.04
C GLU A 44 7.23 1.06 0.61
N PHE A 45 6.22 1.90 0.50
CA PHE A 45 4.84 1.52 0.84
C PHE A 45 4.08 1.16 -0.43
N LEU A 46 3.57 -0.06 -0.47
CA LEU A 46 2.84 -0.62 -1.60
C LEU A 46 1.36 -0.26 -1.51
N ALA A 47 0.73 0.00 -2.66
CA ALA A 47 -0.72 0.04 -2.73
C ALA A 47 -1.28 -1.39 -2.76
N THR A 48 -2.31 -1.65 -1.97
CA THR A 48 -3.06 -2.91 -1.92
C THR A 48 -4.55 -2.57 -1.92
N PRO A 49 -5.49 -3.47 -2.28
CA PRO A 49 -6.90 -3.19 -2.07
C PRO A 49 -7.16 -2.79 -0.61
N TYR A 50 -7.92 -1.71 -0.40
CA TYR A 50 -8.15 -1.11 0.92
C TYR A 50 -8.60 -2.12 1.98
N SER A 51 -9.52 -3.01 1.64
CA SER A 51 -10.02 -4.08 2.51
C SER A 51 -9.32 -5.43 2.31
N TYR A 52 -8.20 -5.46 1.57
CA TYR A 52 -7.48 -6.67 1.18
C TYR A 52 -8.40 -7.71 0.50
N SER A 53 -9.36 -7.22 -0.29
CA SER A 53 -10.40 -8.03 -0.93
C SER A 53 -9.94 -8.60 -2.28
N LEU A 54 -10.67 -9.60 -2.79
CA LEU A 54 -10.48 -10.19 -4.12
C LEU A 54 -11.17 -9.37 -5.23
N ALA A 55 -11.32 -8.06 -5.06
CA ALA A 55 -12.08 -7.21 -5.98
C ALA A 55 -11.57 -7.29 -7.44
N SER A 56 -10.26 -7.49 -7.63
CA SER A 56 -9.62 -7.63 -8.94
C SER A 56 -10.13 -8.83 -9.75
N GLU A 57 -10.67 -9.87 -9.10
CA GLU A 57 -11.20 -11.06 -9.79
C GLU A 57 -12.67 -10.93 -10.19
N TYR A 58 -13.44 -10.10 -9.50
CA TYR A 58 -14.90 -10.10 -9.62
C TYR A 58 -15.49 -8.78 -10.15
N ASN A 59 -14.83 -7.65 -9.88
CA ASN A 59 -15.39 -6.34 -10.22
C ASN A 59 -14.29 -5.27 -10.39
N GLU A 60 -14.02 -4.89 -11.64
CA GLU A 60 -13.02 -3.88 -11.98
C GLU A 60 -13.29 -2.51 -11.33
N SER A 61 -14.55 -2.08 -11.25
CA SER A 61 -14.91 -0.79 -10.65
C SER A 61 -14.64 -0.77 -9.15
N GLU A 62 -14.99 -1.85 -8.44
CA GLU A 62 -14.67 -2.02 -7.02
C GLU A 62 -13.16 -2.07 -6.81
N MET A 63 -12.42 -2.80 -7.65
CA MET A 63 -10.96 -2.83 -7.59
C MET A 63 -10.38 -1.42 -7.71
N LYS A 64 -10.82 -0.64 -8.70
CA LYS A 64 -10.37 0.76 -8.88
C LYS A 64 -10.67 1.62 -7.66
N GLU A 65 -11.85 1.49 -7.08
CA GLU A 65 -12.23 2.21 -5.87
C GLU A 65 -11.34 1.83 -4.67
N GLN A 66 -11.09 0.53 -4.48
CA GLN A 66 -10.24 0.00 -3.42
C GLN A 66 -8.80 0.55 -3.50
N PHE A 67 -8.18 0.52 -4.68
CA PHE A 67 -6.84 1.05 -4.88
C PHE A 67 -6.78 2.58 -4.73
N LYS A 68 -7.82 3.29 -5.19
CA LYS A 68 -7.94 4.74 -5.00
C LYS A 68 -8.01 5.10 -3.51
N LYS A 69 -8.91 4.46 -2.75
CA LYS A 69 -9.06 4.65 -1.30
C LYS A 69 -7.75 4.37 -0.57
N GLN A 70 -7.05 3.30 -0.94
CA GLN A 70 -5.75 2.99 -0.36
C GLN A 70 -4.72 4.09 -0.66
N GLY A 71 -4.64 4.55 -1.90
CA GLY A 71 -3.72 5.61 -2.30
C GLY A 71 -3.95 6.92 -1.53
N GLU A 72 -5.22 7.32 -1.40
CA GLU A 72 -5.62 8.51 -0.63
C GLU A 72 -5.28 8.37 0.86
N LEU A 73 -5.47 7.18 1.43
CA LEU A 73 -5.10 6.89 2.82
C LEU A 73 -3.58 6.97 3.06
N LEU A 74 -2.78 6.36 2.17
CA LEU A 74 -1.32 6.41 2.29
C LEU A 74 -0.79 7.84 2.13
N GLU A 75 -1.36 8.62 1.23
CA GLU A 75 -0.98 10.02 1.02
C GLU A 75 -1.36 10.90 2.22
N SER A 76 -2.56 10.72 2.77
CA SER A 76 -3.04 11.50 3.91
C SER A 76 -2.29 11.21 5.21
N ILE A 77 -2.02 9.94 5.52
CA ILE A 77 -1.41 9.55 6.80
C ILE A 77 0.13 9.61 6.74
N PHE A 78 0.71 9.13 5.64
CA PHE A 78 2.17 8.97 5.53
C PHE A 78 2.83 9.99 4.58
N GLY A 79 2.05 10.79 3.84
CA GLY A 79 2.61 11.69 2.82
C GLY A 79 3.23 10.94 1.64
N ILE A 80 2.85 9.67 1.44
CA ILE A 80 3.42 8.81 0.40
C ILE A 80 2.40 8.59 -0.70
N LYS A 81 2.83 8.86 -1.94
CA LYS A 81 2.15 8.39 -3.14
C LYS A 81 2.74 7.04 -3.58
N ALA A 82 2.02 5.96 -3.31
CA ALA A 82 2.42 4.61 -3.70
C ALA A 82 2.60 4.51 -5.23
N GLN A 83 3.68 3.85 -5.66
CA GLN A 83 3.98 3.65 -7.08
C GLN A 83 3.75 2.21 -7.52
N THR A 84 4.03 1.26 -6.64
CA THR A 84 3.94 -0.17 -6.88
C THR A 84 2.75 -0.77 -6.13
N VAL A 85 2.31 -1.94 -6.59
CA VAL A 85 1.10 -2.60 -6.12
C VAL A 85 1.42 -3.98 -5.56
N TRP A 86 0.80 -4.31 -4.43
CA TRP A 86 0.61 -5.67 -3.93
C TRP A 86 -0.86 -6.04 -4.08
N ASN A 87 -1.22 -6.76 -5.14
CA ASN A 87 -2.59 -7.26 -5.29
C ASN A 87 -2.83 -8.43 -4.32
N THR A 88 -4.08 -8.59 -3.90
CA THR A 88 -4.50 -9.64 -2.97
C THR A 88 -4.04 -11.02 -3.46
N GLU A 89 -3.36 -11.76 -2.58
CA GLU A 89 -2.77 -13.07 -2.86
C GLU A 89 -1.87 -13.14 -4.11
N LEU A 90 -1.29 -12.00 -4.54
CA LEU A 90 -0.50 -11.88 -5.76
C LEU A 90 -1.25 -12.34 -7.02
N LEU A 91 -2.59 -12.26 -7.00
CA LEU A 91 -3.41 -12.59 -8.15
C LEU A 91 -3.07 -11.68 -9.32
N TYR A 92 -2.96 -12.29 -10.49
CA TYR A 92 -2.48 -11.63 -11.70
C TYR A 92 -3.26 -12.07 -12.91
N THR A 93 -3.70 -11.08 -13.68
CA THR A 93 -4.17 -11.23 -15.06
C THR A 93 -3.66 -10.05 -15.88
N ASP A 94 -3.54 -10.23 -17.20
CA ASP A 94 -3.15 -9.14 -18.12
C ASP A 94 -4.14 -7.95 -18.03
N GLU A 95 -5.42 -8.25 -17.81
CA GLU A 95 -6.47 -7.25 -17.64
C GLU A 95 -6.27 -6.43 -16.36
N THR A 96 -6.09 -7.08 -15.21
CA THR A 96 -5.79 -6.41 -13.95
C THR A 96 -4.52 -5.55 -14.06
N ALA A 97 -3.45 -6.09 -14.66
CA ALA A 97 -2.21 -5.35 -14.86
C ALA A 97 -2.40 -4.10 -15.74
N TYR A 98 -3.16 -4.22 -16.83
CA TYR A 98 -3.49 -3.10 -17.70
C TYR A 98 -4.30 -2.01 -16.99
N GLN A 99 -5.27 -2.41 -16.15
CA GLN A 99 -6.08 -1.45 -15.38
C GLN A 99 -5.25 -0.74 -14.32
N LEU A 100 -4.39 -1.44 -13.58
CA LEU A 100 -3.47 -0.84 -12.60
C LEU A 100 -2.49 0.13 -13.27
N ASN A 101 -1.99 -0.22 -14.46
CA ASN A 101 -1.16 0.68 -15.26
C ASN A 101 -1.91 1.97 -15.65
N LYS A 102 -3.17 1.86 -16.09
CA LYS A 102 -4.04 3.02 -16.37
C LYS A 102 -4.28 3.91 -15.16
N MET A 103 -4.28 3.35 -13.96
CA MET A 103 -4.39 4.10 -12.71
C MET A 103 -3.09 4.83 -12.33
N GLY A 104 -2.01 4.63 -13.09
CA GLY A 104 -0.72 5.30 -12.87
C GLY A 104 0.26 4.53 -12.00
N TYR A 105 -0.08 3.29 -11.61
CA TYR A 105 0.86 2.40 -10.93
C TYR A 105 1.91 1.88 -11.92
N LYS A 106 3.11 1.64 -11.39
CA LYS A 106 4.30 1.19 -12.11
C LYS A 106 4.74 -0.15 -11.56
N VAL A 107 5.30 -0.96 -12.46
CA VAL A 107 6.04 -2.18 -12.10
C VAL A 107 7.39 -1.78 -11.55
#